data_AF-A0A656JTY4-F1
#
_entry.id   AF-A0A656JTY4-F1
#
_cell.length_a   1.000
_cell.length_b   1.000
_cell.length_c   1.000
_cell.angle_alpha   90.00
_cell.angle_beta   90.00
_cell.angle_gamma   90.00
#
_symmetry.space_group_name_H-M   'P 1'
#
loop_
_entity.id
_entity.type
_entity.pdbx_description
1 polymer ?
#
loop_
_entity_poly.entity_id
_entity_poly.type
_entity_poly.pdbx_seq_one_letter_code
_entity_poly.pdbx_strand_id
1 'polypeptide(L)' 'QGIVIRGYMSQLGPIAIPFKTWDSVEDNAFFCPDPDKVPELEAYMDQLRRDQDSVGAKITVVAEGVMPGLGEPIFDRLDA' A
#
# COMPACT_ATOMS: atom_id res chain seq x y z
N GLN A 1 15.41 10.55 16.81
CA GLN A 1 14.13 10.39 16.10
C GLN A 1 14.42 10.55 14.62
N GLY A 2 13.99 9.60 13.79
CA GLY A 2 14.22 9.61 12.35
C GLY A 2 12.90 9.64 11.58
N ILE A 3 12.98 9.94 10.29
CA ILE A 3 11.84 9.85 9.37
C ILE A 3 11.60 8.37 9.07
N VAL A 4 10.35 7.93 9.17
CA VAL A 4 9.92 6.56 8.85
C VAL A 4 9.05 6.62 7.61
N ILE A 5 9.44 5.91 6.55
CA ILE A 5 8.67 5.83 5.30
C ILE A 5 8.20 4.39 5.15
N ARG A 6 6.88 4.19 5.07
CA ARG A 6 6.26 2.86 4.95
C ARG A 6 5.18 2.88 3.88
N GLY A 7 4.96 1.74 3.23
CA GLY A 7 3.91 1.60 2.22
C GLY A 7 3.09 0.33 2.46
N TYR A 8 1.84 0.36 2.04
CA TYR A 8 0.92 -0.78 2.10
C TYR A 8 -0.02 -0.80 0.89
N MET A 9 -0.56 -1.97 0.56
CA MET A 9 -1.56 -2.10 -0.50
C MET A 9 -2.96 -1.76 0.02
N SER A 10 -3.59 -0.78 -0.62
CA SER A 10 -4.92 -0.26 -0.27
C SER A 10 -6.06 -0.79 -1.16
N GLN A 11 -5.71 -1.38 -2.31
CA GLN A 11 -6.69 -1.99 -3.22
C GLN A 11 -6.02 -3.00 -4.15
N LEU A 12 -6.68 -4.11 -4.43
CA LEU A 12 -6.33 -5.07 -5.49
C LEU A 12 -7.56 -5.29 -6.38
N GLY A 13 -7.54 -4.76 -7.59
CA GLY A 13 -8.70 -4.78 -8.49
C GLY A 13 -9.94 -4.19 -7.83
N PRO A 14 -11.05 -4.95 -7.72
CA PRO A 14 -12.27 -4.49 -7.04
C PRO A 14 -12.19 -4.59 -5.51
N ILE A 15 -11.17 -5.25 -4.95
CA ILE A 15 -11.07 -5.51 -3.51
C ILE A 15 -10.42 -4.29 -2.84
N ALA A 16 -11.23 -3.52 -2.12
CA ALA A 16 -10.73 -2.45 -1.25
C ALA A 16 -10.18 -3.04 0.06
N ILE A 17 -8.99 -2.58 0.45
CA ILE A 17 -8.28 -3.06 1.64
C ILE A 17 -8.20 -1.89 2.64
N PRO A 18 -8.98 -1.92 3.73
CA PRO A 18 -8.90 -0.90 4.77
C PRO A 18 -7.59 -1.03 5.55
N PHE A 19 -7.05 0.08 6.04
CA PHE A 19 -5.88 0.04 6.91
C PHE A 19 -6.31 -0.37 8.34
N LYS A 20 -5.68 -1.41 8.91
CA LYS A 20 -5.87 -1.80 10.32
C LYS A 20 -4.59 -1.69 11.15
N THR A 21 -3.47 -2.25 10.68
CA THR A 21 -2.20 -2.22 11.41
C THR A 21 -1.00 -2.24 10.46
N TRP A 22 0.11 -1.65 10.90
CA TRP A 22 1.40 -1.77 10.23
C TRP A 22 2.05 -3.13 10.44
N ASP A 23 1.79 -3.81 11.56
CA ASP A 23 2.44 -5.08 11.89
C ASP A 23 2.13 -6.14 10.82
N SER A 24 0.87 -6.18 10.38
CA SER A 24 0.42 -7.11 9.35
C SER A 24 1.06 -6.85 7.97
N VAL A 25 1.55 -5.63 7.69
CA VAL A 25 2.01 -5.26 6.34
C VAL A 25 3.22 -6.08 5.92
N GLU A 26 4.16 -6.36 6.82
CA GLU A 26 5.35 -7.15 6.49
C GLU A 26 5.12 -8.67 6.64
N ASP A 27 4.01 -9.08 7.26
CA ASP A 27 3.69 -10.47 7.56
C ASP A 27 3.05 -11.24 6.39
N ASN A 28 2.74 -10.57 5.27
CA ASN A 28 2.12 -11.20 4.10
C ASN A 28 2.69 -10.69 2.78
N ALA A 29 2.55 -11.50 1.72
CA ALA A 29 3.10 -11.21 0.39
C ALA A 29 2.42 -10.04 -0.34
N PHE A 30 1.29 -9.54 0.19
CA PHE A 30 0.48 -8.49 -0.43
C PHE A 30 0.77 -7.10 0.15
N PHE A 31 1.63 -6.99 1.16
CA PHE A 31 1.77 -5.75 1.93
C PHE A 31 0.39 -5.27 2.45
N CYS A 32 -0.47 -6.21 2.82
CA CYS A 32 -1.83 -5.96 3.24
C CYS A 32 -1.85 -5.51 4.72
N PRO A 33 -2.40 -4.32 5.02
CA PRO A 33 -2.53 -3.83 6.40
C PRO A 33 -3.72 -4.46 7.16
N ASP A 34 -4.49 -5.33 6.52
CA ASP A 34 -5.64 -6.04 7.10
C ASP A 34 -5.44 -7.57 6.95
N PRO A 35 -5.08 -8.29 8.02
CA PRO A 35 -4.84 -9.73 7.94
C PRO A 35 -6.10 -10.52 7.56
N ASP A 36 -7.29 -10.00 7.86
CA ASP A 36 -8.57 -10.67 7.55
C ASP A 36 -8.85 -10.69 6.04
N LYS A 37 -8.20 -9.81 5.28
CA LYS A 37 -8.35 -9.71 3.81
C LYS A 37 -7.36 -10.58 3.06
N VAL A 38 -6.28 -11.04 3.69
CA VAL A 38 -5.23 -11.84 3.02
C VAL A 38 -5.79 -13.08 2.31
N PRO A 39 -6.67 -13.90 2.93
CA PRO A 39 -7.22 -15.07 2.26
C PRO A 39 -8.08 -14.74 1.02
N GLU A 40 -8.79 -13.60 1.05
CA GLU A 40 -9.60 -13.12 -0.09
C GLU A 40 -8.69 -12.69 -1.25
N LEU A 41 -7.56 -12.02 -0.94
CA LEU A 41 -6.57 -11.59 -1.93
C LEU A 41 -5.85 -12.78 -2.58
N GLU A 42 -5.49 -13.80 -1.79
CA GLU A 42 -4.89 -15.04 -2.29
C GLU A 42 -5.81 -15.75 -3.28
N ALA A 43 -7.08 -15.95 -2.88
CA ALA A 43 -8.07 -16.59 -3.74
C ALA A 43 -8.30 -15.81 -5.04
N TYR A 44 -8.33 -14.48 -4.96
CA TYR A 44 -8.50 -13.63 -6.14
C TYR A 44 -7.29 -13.69 -7.09
N MET A 45 -6.07 -13.71 -6.55
CA MET A 45 -4.86 -13.85 -7.37
C MET A 45 -4.74 -15.22 -8.04
N ASP A 46 -5.13 -16.28 -7.34
CA ASP A 46 -5.20 -17.62 -7.92
C ASP A 46 -6.17 -17.69 -9.09
N GLN A 47 -7.31 -17.00 -8.99
CA GLN A 47 -8.29 -16.91 -10.07
C GLN A 47 -7.71 -16.16 -11.27
N LEU A 48 -7.14 -14.97 -11.07
CA LEU A 48 -6.52 -14.19 -12.15
C LEU A 48 -5.41 -14.99 -12.87
N ARG A 49 -4.59 -15.72 -12.11
CA ARG A 49 -3.53 -16.56 -12.66
C ARG A 49 -4.07 -17.70 -13.53
N ARG A 50 -5.18 -18.33 -13.11
CA ARG A 50 -5.85 -19.37 -13.92
C ARG A 50 -6.42 -18.79 -15.21
N ASP A 51 -6.97 -17.59 -15.14
CA ASP A 51 -7.58 -16.91 -16.29
C ASP A 51 -6.54 -16.27 -17.22
N GLN A 52 -5.25 -16.35 -16.88
CA GLN A 52 -4.14 -15.70 -17.57
C GLN A 52 -4.35 -14.18 -17.73
N ASP A 53 -5.03 -13.61 -16.73
CA ASP A 53 -5.37 -12.19 -16.69
C ASP A 53 -4.56 -11.46 -15.61
N SER A 54 -4.62 -10.14 -15.62
CA SER A 54 -3.98 -9.26 -14.67
C SER A 54 -4.94 -8.18 -14.21
N VAL A 55 -4.65 -7.59 -13.05
CA VAL A 55 -5.48 -6.52 -12.50
C VAL A 55 -4.62 -5.43 -11.89
N GLY A 56 -5.14 -4.20 -11.88
CA GLY A 56 -4.50 -3.07 -11.23
C GLY A 56 -4.50 -3.19 -9.70
N ALA A 57 -3.61 -2.45 -9.05
CA ALA A 57 -3.52 -2.32 -7.60
C ALA A 57 -3.31 -0.85 -7.20
N LYS A 58 -3.66 -0.50 -5.96
CA LYS A 58 -3.43 0.83 -5.39
C LYS A 58 -2.55 0.73 -4.16
N ILE A 59 -1.40 1.39 -4.19
CA ILE A 59 -0.46 1.47 -3.06
C ILE A 59 -0.63 2.80 -2.34
N THR A 60 -0.56 2.77 -1.01
CA THR A 60 -0.50 3.96 -0.16
C THR A 60 0.88 4.02 0.50
N VAL A 61 1.53 5.18 0.46
CA VAL A 61 2.83 5.43 1.10
C VAL A 61 2.66 6.53 2.13
N VAL A 62 3.23 6.32 3.32
CA VAL A 62 3.13 7.23 4.46
C VAL A 62 4.55 7.55 4.95
N ALA A 63 4.85 8.83 5.08
CA ALA A 63 6.08 9.34 5.69
C ALA A 63 5.74 9.99 7.04
N GLU A 64 6.31 9.46 8.12
CA GLU A 64 6.10 9.91 9.50
C GLU A 64 7.37 10.57 10.05
N GLY A 65 7.20 11.58 10.91
CA GLY A 65 8.32 12.31 11.51
C GLY A 65 9.02 13.28 10.56
N VAL A 66 8.39 13.63 9.44
CA VAL A 66 8.90 14.61 8.48
C VAL A 66 8.93 16.00 9.13
N MET A 67 10.10 16.64 9.12
CA MET A 67 10.24 18.00 9.64
C MET A 67 9.55 19.01 8.71
N PRO A 68 8.89 20.05 9.26
CA PRO A 68 8.29 21.09 8.44
C PRO A 68 9.36 21.87 7.67
N GLY A 69 9.00 22.39 6.49
CA GLY A 69 9.88 23.22 5.66
C GLY A 69 10.59 22.49 4.51
N LEU A 70 10.29 21.22 4.28
CA LEU A 70 10.76 20.51 3.08
C LEU A 70 9.98 20.95 1.83
N GLY A 71 10.68 21.18 0.72
CA GLY A 71 10.14 21.61 -0.58
C GLY A 71 10.54 23.05 -0.95
N GLU A 72 10.76 23.29 -2.25
CA GLU A 72 11.21 24.57 -2.78
C GLU A 72 10.23 25.10 -3.85
N PRO A 73 9.43 26.15 -3.55
CA PRO A 73 8.56 26.77 -4.55
C PRO A 73 9.37 27.47 -5.67
N ILE A 74 8.87 27.63 -6.90
CA ILE A 74 7.54 27.26 -7.42
C ILE A 74 7.55 25.89 -8.11
N PHE A 75 8.69 25.46 -8.64
CA PHE A 75 8.83 24.28 -9.50
C PHE A 75 9.15 23.00 -8.74
N ASP A 76 9.80 23.08 -7.58
CA ASP A 76 10.30 21.92 -6.82
C ASP A 76 9.56 21.76 -5.48
N ARG A 77 8.22 21.87 -5.54
CA ARG A 77 7.36 21.61 -4.37
C ARG A 77 7.47 20.14 -3.98
N LEU A 78 7.26 19.84 -2.70
CA LEU A 78 7.43 18.50 -2.16
C LEU A 78 6.51 17.44 -2.81
N ASP A 79 5.39 17.87 -3.38
CA ASP A 79 4.36 17.06 -4.03
C ASP A 79 4.45 17.02 -5.57
N ALA A 80 5.40 17.75 -6.16
CA ALA A 80 5.49 17.98 -7.61
C ALA A 80 6.08 16.82 -8.41
#